data_AF-A0A814N6S2-F1
#
_entry.id   AF-A0A814N6S2-F1
#
_cell.length_a   1.000
_cell.length_b   1.000
_cell.length_c   1.000
_cell.angle_alpha   90.00
_cell.angle_beta   90.00
_cell.angle_gamma   90.00
#
_symmetry.space_group_name_H-M   'P 1'
#
loop_
_entity.id
_entity.type
_entity.pdbx_description
1 polymer ?
#
loop_
_entity_poly.entity_id
_entity_poly.type
_entity_poly.pdbx_seq_one_letter_code
_entity_poly.pdbx_strand_id
1 'polypeptide(L)'
;MMNCILFYGDQAPSFRTVERWSKLFREGREEIEDEARPGRHITETTSENIKQIRLLIDDDPYLTIEELQEQTDLGYGTIHRIITSHLNLRKVIARYLPKDLTDFQRAERVRIRKENLSKFQQGAWRLCDIITGDESWFYHKQIGRKSSNAEWVRRGDLPPIVVRQSNNNETPHIHEPNMDDVFIQQFKAQVIKCVRSELVTPGVIHSEKLAKANMPPSAMANLPIAQSMRKSML
;
A
#
# COMPACT_ATOMS: atom_id res chain seq x y z
N MET A 1 58.16 -35.54 5.42
CA MET A 1 56.71 -35.31 5.17
C MET A 1 55.89 -36.59 5.43
N MET A 2 56.23 -37.38 6.46
CA MET A 2 55.66 -38.74 6.71
C MET A 2 54.90 -38.85 8.04
N ASN A 3 54.79 -37.76 8.81
CA ASN A 3 54.21 -37.78 10.16
C ASN A 3 52.74 -37.34 10.26
N CYS A 4 52.17 -36.67 9.24
CA CYS A 4 50.78 -36.21 9.34
C CYS A 4 49.78 -37.38 9.34
N ILE A 5 50.07 -38.45 8.58
CA ILE A 5 49.22 -39.65 8.53
C ILE A 5 49.27 -40.42 9.87
N LEU A 6 50.43 -40.45 10.54
CA LEU A 6 50.57 -41.11 11.85
C LEU A 6 49.79 -40.41 12.96
N PHE A 7 49.60 -39.08 12.88
CA PHE A 7 48.88 -38.30 13.89
C PHE A 7 47.40 -38.07 13.58
N TYR A 8 47.03 -37.90 12.30
CA TYR A 8 45.67 -37.52 11.89
C TYR A 8 44.90 -38.63 11.17
N GLY A 9 45.54 -39.77 10.85
CA GLY A 9 44.91 -40.91 10.19
C GLY A 9 44.18 -40.50 8.90
N ASP A 10 42.91 -40.90 8.79
CA ASP A 10 42.05 -40.63 7.63
C ASP A 10 41.68 -39.15 7.45
N GLN A 11 41.90 -38.32 8.47
CA GLN A 11 41.68 -36.87 8.41
C GLN A 11 42.94 -36.11 7.95
N ALA A 12 44.02 -36.83 7.64
CA ALA A 12 45.25 -36.20 7.16
C ALA A 12 45.03 -35.54 5.78
N PRO A 13 45.54 -34.31 5.58
CA PRO A 13 45.47 -33.66 4.28
C PRO A 13 46.27 -34.45 3.24
N SER A 14 45.78 -34.46 2.00
CA SER A 14 46.45 -35.17 0.90
C SER A 14 47.88 -34.68 0.70
N PHE A 15 48.75 -35.56 0.19
CA PHE A 15 50.14 -35.20 -0.13
C PHE A 15 50.24 -33.94 -1.02
N ARG A 16 49.37 -33.82 -2.03
CA ARG A 16 49.30 -32.63 -2.91
C ARG A 16 48.95 -31.36 -2.16
N THR A 17 48.07 -31.44 -1.16
CA THR A 17 47.71 -30.30 -0.31
C THR A 17 48.94 -29.85 0.50
N VAL A 18 49.64 -30.79 1.13
CA VAL A 18 50.84 -30.51 1.94
C VAL A 18 51.97 -29.93 1.08
N GLU A 19 52.21 -30.49 -0.10
CA GLU A 19 53.21 -30.01 -1.05
C GLU A 19 52.90 -28.59 -1.53
N ARG A 20 51.64 -28.30 -1.90
CA ARG A 20 51.18 -26.96 -2.30
C ARG A 20 51.41 -25.94 -1.18
N TRP A 21 50.99 -26.25 0.05
CA TRP A 21 51.19 -25.35 1.19
C TRP A 21 52.67 -25.16 1.53
N SER A 22 53.47 -26.24 1.49
CA SER A 22 54.91 -26.15 1.72
C SER A 22 55.62 -25.26 0.69
N LYS A 23 55.15 -25.25 -0.56
CA LYS A 23 55.64 -24.34 -1.60
C LYS A 23 55.28 -22.89 -1.29
N LEU A 24 54.02 -22.61 -0.95
CA LEU A 24 53.54 -21.26 -0.61
C LEU A 24 54.29 -20.66 0.59
N PHE A 25 54.56 -21.46 1.63
CA PHE A 25 55.36 -21.02 2.78
C PHE A 25 56.81 -20.69 2.38
N ARG A 26 57.41 -21.46 1.46
CA ARG A 26 58.76 -21.18 0.94
C ARG A 26 58.80 -19.91 0.09
N GLU A 27 57.69 -19.59 -0.56
CA GLU A 27 57.50 -18.37 -1.36
C GLU A 27 57.13 -17.14 -0.50
N GLY A 28 57.09 -17.28 0.83
CA GLY A 28 56.93 -16.17 1.77
C GLY A 28 55.48 -15.89 2.22
N ARG A 29 54.53 -16.78 1.92
CA ARG A 29 53.16 -16.66 2.45
C ARG A 29 53.13 -17.08 3.93
N GLU A 30 52.75 -16.18 4.82
CA GLU A 30 52.67 -16.45 6.27
C GLU A 30 51.24 -16.75 6.77
N GLU A 31 50.23 -16.44 5.95
CA GLU A 31 48.82 -16.61 6.30
C GLU A 31 48.32 -18.04 6.05
N ILE A 32 47.66 -18.62 7.05
CA ILE A 32 47.07 -19.98 7.02
C ILE A 32 45.63 -19.95 6.47
N GLU A 33 44.98 -18.80 6.49
CA GLU A 33 43.61 -18.64 6.00
C GLU A 33 43.54 -18.78 4.47
N ASP A 34 42.37 -19.18 3.96
CA ASP A 34 42.11 -19.19 2.53
C ASP A 34 42.12 -17.74 1.99
N GLU A 35 42.82 -17.51 0.88
CA GLU A 35 42.70 -16.25 0.14
C GLU A 35 41.25 -16.01 -0.29
N ALA A 36 40.90 -14.73 -0.44
CA ALA A 36 39.59 -14.33 -0.94
C ALA A 36 39.28 -15.09 -2.25
N ARG A 37 38.34 -16.03 -2.17
CA ARG A 37 37.95 -16.81 -3.34
C ARG A 37 37.31 -15.84 -4.33
N PRO A 38 37.79 -15.74 -5.59
CA PRO A 38 37.04 -15.03 -6.61
C PRO A 38 35.69 -15.71 -6.73
N GLY A 39 34.63 -15.00 -6.32
CA GLY A 39 33.27 -15.48 -6.46
C GLY A 39 32.90 -15.68 -7.93
N ARG A 40 31.68 -16.15 -8.19
CA ARG A 40 31.14 -16.19 -9.56
C ARG A 40 31.16 -14.77 -10.13
N HIS A 41 31.87 -14.56 -11.23
CA HIS A 41 31.82 -13.29 -11.96
C HIS A 41 30.35 -13.02 -12.35
N ILE A 42 29.80 -11.93 -11.83
CA ILE A 42 28.52 -11.38 -12.29
C ILE A 42 28.84 -10.62 -13.58
N THR A 43 28.95 -11.34 -14.69
CA THR A 43 29.30 -10.79 -16.01
C THR A 43 28.25 -9.80 -16.54
N GLU A 44 27.04 -9.81 -15.99
CA GLU A 44 25.91 -9.02 -16.51
C GLU A 44 25.74 -7.66 -15.81
N THR A 45 26.48 -7.36 -14.74
CA THR A 45 26.39 -6.07 -14.02
C THR A 45 27.58 -5.17 -14.36
N THR A 46 27.84 -5.01 -15.66
CA THR A 46 28.84 -4.07 -16.19
C THR A 46 28.35 -2.63 -16.03
N SER A 47 29.28 -1.67 -15.94
CA SER A 47 28.97 -0.23 -15.90
C SER A 47 28.09 0.22 -17.07
N GLU A 48 28.26 -0.38 -18.25
CA GLU A 48 27.45 -0.09 -19.44
C GLU A 48 25.98 -0.49 -19.23
N ASN A 49 25.73 -1.71 -18.74
CA ASN A 49 24.38 -2.19 -18.47
C ASN A 49 23.68 -1.36 -17.39
N ILE A 50 24.42 -0.92 -16.37
CA ILE A 50 23.90 0.00 -15.34
C ILE A 50 23.48 1.33 -15.97
N LYS A 51 24.32 1.88 -16.85
CA LYS A 51 24.04 3.14 -17.55
C LYS A 51 22.85 3.00 -18.50
N GLN A 52 22.76 1.90 -19.24
CA GLN A 52 21.65 1.61 -20.15
C GLN A 52 20.32 1.53 -19.39
N ILE A 53 20.24 0.75 -18.31
CA ILE A 53 19.02 0.67 -17.49
C ILE A 53 18.66 2.03 -16.89
N ARG A 54 19.64 2.81 -16.45
CA ARG A 54 19.39 4.16 -15.93
C ARG A 54 18.74 5.06 -16.99
N LEU A 55 19.27 5.07 -18.21
CA LEU A 55 18.71 5.88 -19.30
C LEU A 55 17.27 5.48 -19.64
N LEU A 56 16.97 4.18 -19.65
CA LEU A 56 15.60 3.70 -19.90
C LEU A 56 14.62 4.14 -18.81
N ILE A 57 15.03 4.06 -17.53
CA ILE A 57 14.18 4.48 -16.41
C ILE A 57 14.02 6.00 -16.35
N ASP A 58 15.07 6.76 -16.69
CA ASP A 58 15.01 8.23 -16.73
C ASP A 58 14.09 8.73 -17.87
N ASP A 59 13.96 7.96 -18.97
CA ASP A 59 13.04 8.25 -20.09
C ASP A 59 11.58 7.87 -19.76
N ASP A 60 11.35 6.63 -19.28
CA ASP A 60 10.04 6.17 -18.80
C ASP A 60 10.13 5.47 -17.42
N PRO A 61 9.77 6.17 -16.34
CA PRO A 61 9.76 5.61 -14.99
C PRO A 61 8.72 4.50 -14.75
N TYR A 62 7.79 4.27 -15.68
CA TYR A 62 6.71 3.28 -15.53
C TYR A 62 7.07 1.89 -16.03
N LEU A 63 8.21 1.75 -16.73
CA LEU A 63 8.66 0.49 -17.30
C LEU A 63 8.63 -0.67 -16.29
N THR A 64 8.17 -1.79 -16.78
CA THR A 64 8.20 -3.08 -16.08
C THR A 64 9.58 -3.71 -16.22
N ILE A 65 9.88 -4.68 -15.36
CA ILE A 65 11.17 -5.39 -15.46
C ILE A 65 11.17 -6.19 -16.77
N GLU A 66 10.04 -6.75 -17.16
CA GLU A 66 9.84 -7.49 -18.40
C GLU A 66 10.17 -6.64 -19.65
N GLU A 67 9.66 -5.40 -19.73
CA GLU A 67 10.00 -4.48 -20.82
C GLU A 67 11.50 -4.10 -20.82
N LEU A 68 12.10 -3.95 -19.64
CA LEU A 68 13.55 -3.72 -19.53
C LEU A 68 14.35 -4.95 -19.99
N GLN A 69 13.85 -6.17 -19.78
CA GLN A 69 14.49 -7.39 -20.29
C GLN A 69 14.47 -7.41 -21.82
N GLU A 70 13.33 -7.08 -22.44
CA GLU A 70 13.22 -7.03 -23.90
C GLU A 70 14.13 -5.98 -24.55
N GLN A 71 14.41 -4.88 -23.86
CA GLN A 71 15.26 -3.80 -24.38
C GLN A 71 16.75 -3.97 -24.10
N THR A 72 17.12 -4.77 -23.09
CA THR A 72 18.51 -4.91 -22.64
C THR A 72 19.08 -6.32 -22.81
N ASP A 73 18.24 -7.30 -23.14
CA ASP A 73 18.54 -8.74 -23.16
C ASP A 73 19.12 -9.28 -21.82
N LEU A 74 18.91 -8.55 -20.72
CA LEU A 74 19.40 -8.93 -19.39
C LEU A 74 18.40 -9.82 -18.66
N GLY A 75 18.91 -10.69 -17.79
CA GLY A 75 18.06 -11.48 -16.91
C GLY A 75 17.35 -10.62 -15.85
N TYR A 76 16.11 -11.00 -15.52
CA TYR A 76 15.31 -10.37 -14.45
C TYR A 76 16.11 -10.07 -13.18
N GLY A 77 16.87 -11.05 -12.68
CA GLY A 77 17.63 -10.91 -11.44
C GLY A 77 18.77 -9.88 -11.53
N THR A 78 19.36 -9.72 -12.71
CA THR A 78 20.38 -8.71 -12.97
C THR A 78 19.75 -7.32 -13.02
N ILE A 79 18.65 -7.15 -13.75
CA ILE A 79 17.91 -5.88 -13.82
C ILE A 79 17.44 -5.46 -12.43
N HIS A 80 16.80 -6.37 -11.69
CA HIS A 80 16.36 -6.11 -10.33
C HIS A 80 17.52 -5.67 -9.43
N ARG A 81 18.66 -6.38 -9.47
CA ARG A 81 19.86 -6.01 -8.69
C ARG A 81 20.41 -4.64 -9.09
N ILE A 82 20.43 -4.31 -10.38
CA ILE A 82 20.86 -2.99 -10.87
C ILE A 82 19.95 -1.90 -10.31
N ILE A 83 18.63 -2.05 -10.44
CA ILE A 83 17.64 -1.08 -9.95
C ILE A 83 17.78 -0.89 -8.44
N THR A 84 17.79 -1.97 -7.66
CA THR A 84 17.75 -1.86 -6.18
C THR A 84 19.10 -1.56 -5.54
N SER A 85 20.20 -2.10 -6.08
CA SER A 85 21.52 -2.08 -5.40
C SER A 85 22.48 -1.06 -6.00
N HIS A 86 22.42 -0.85 -7.32
CA HIS A 86 23.32 0.09 -8.01
C HIS A 86 22.68 1.46 -8.22
N LEU A 87 21.39 1.51 -8.57
CA LEU A 87 20.65 2.76 -8.75
C LEU A 87 19.91 3.20 -7.48
N ASN A 88 19.78 2.32 -6.48
CA ASN A 88 19.04 2.57 -5.23
C ASN A 88 17.61 3.05 -5.46
N LEU A 89 16.95 2.53 -6.48
CA LEU A 89 15.57 2.84 -6.83
C LEU A 89 14.61 1.82 -6.22
N ARG A 90 13.38 2.26 -5.95
CA ARG A 90 12.28 1.39 -5.54
C ARG A 90 11.00 1.76 -6.28
N LYS A 91 10.19 0.78 -6.64
CA LYS A 91 8.87 1.00 -7.26
C LYS A 91 7.86 1.41 -6.18
N VAL A 92 7.20 2.53 -6.37
CA VAL A 92 6.16 3.05 -5.46
C VAL A 92 4.88 3.28 -6.25
N ILE A 93 3.74 2.92 -5.68
CA ILE A 93 2.44 3.16 -6.30
C ILE A 93 2.09 4.65 -6.18
N ALA A 94 1.72 5.27 -7.30
CA ALA A 94 1.29 6.66 -7.34
C ALA A 94 0.04 6.87 -6.47
N ARG A 95 -0.10 8.07 -5.88
CA ARG A 95 -1.30 8.45 -5.14
C ARG A 95 -2.37 8.92 -6.11
N TYR A 96 -3.61 8.48 -5.91
CA TYR A 96 -4.75 9.03 -6.63
C TYR A 96 -4.99 10.49 -6.21
N LEU A 97 -5.02 11.38 -7.20
CA LEU A 97 -5.43 12.77 -7.03
C LEU A 97 -6.89 12.91 -7.47
N PRO A 98 -7.80 13.46 -6.64
CA PRO A 98 -9.20 13.63 -7.01
C PRO A 98 -9.41 14.52 -8.24
N LYS A 99 -8.53 15.50 -8.45
CA LYS A 99 -8.57 16.43 -9.58
C LYS A 99 -7.18 17.00 -9.84
N ASP A 100 -6.82 17.11 -11.11
CA ASP A 100 -5.66 17.89 -11.52
C ASP A 100 -6.02 19.39 -11.54
N LEU A 101 -5.27 20.19 -10.80
CA LEU A 101 -5.56 21.60 -10.54
C LEU A 101 -4.71 22.49 -11.42
N THR A 102 -5.32 23.51 -12.03
CA THR A 102 -4.58 24.56 -12.74
C THR A 102 -3.77 25.43 -11.77
N ASP A 103 -2.74 26.13 -12.27
CA ASP A 103 -1.94 27.05 -11.46
C ASP A 103 -2.79 28.11 -10.76
N PHE A 104 -3.77 28.65 -11.48
CA PHE A 104 -4.73 29.60 -10.93
C PHE A 104 -5.53 28.99 -9.76
N GLN A 105 -6.07 27.78 -9.93
CA GLN A 105 -6.80 27.09 -8.85
C GLN A 105 -5.91 26.80 -7.64
N ARG A 106 -4.64 26.44 -7.85
CA ARG A 106 -3.66 26.25 -6.77
C ARG A 106 -3.41 27.55 -6.02
N ALA A 107 -3.15 28.64 -6.74
CA ALA A 107 -2.90 29.95 -6.15
C ALA A 107 -4.11 30.42 -5.33
N GLU A 108 -5.32 30.27 -5.87
CA GLU A 108 -6.55 30.68 -5.19
C GLU A 108 -6.82 29.86 -3.93
N ARG A 109 -6.61 28.54 -3.98
CA ARG A 109 -6.71 27.68 -2.77
C ARG A 109 -5.72 28.11 -1.69
N VAL A 110 -4.49 28.48 -2.05
CA VAL A 110 -3.49 28.97 -1.09
C VAL A 110 -3.91 30.33 -0.53
N ARG A 111 -4.42 31.24 -1.37
CA ARG A 111 -4.92 32.56 -0.94
C ARG A 111 -6.04 32.42 0.09
N ILE A 112 -7.07 31.64 -0.22
CA ILE A 112 -8.21 31.38 0.68
C ILE A 112 -7.72 30.72 1.97
N ARG A 113 -6.79 29.76 1.89
CA ARG A 113 -6.25 29.08 3.09
C ARG A 113 -5.52 30.05 4.01
N LYS A 114 -4.70 30.95 3.46
CA LYS A 114 -4.00 31.99 4.24
C LYS A 114 -4.99 32.94 4.91
N GLU A 115 -6.02 33.37 4.19
CA GLU A 115 -7.07 34.23 4.73
C GLU A 115 -7.82 33.54 5.89
N ASN A 116 -8.22 32.28 5.71
CA ASN A 116 -8.87 31.50 6.75
C ASN A 116 -7.97 31.31 7.97
N LEU A 117 -6.67 31.00 7.76
CA LEU A 117 -5.70 30.85 8.83
C LEU A 117 -5.56 32.15 9.65
N SER A 118 -5.49 33.31 8.99
CA SER A 118 -5.45 34.60 9.67
C SER A 118 -6.69 34.84 10.53
N LYS A 119 -7.89 34.50 10.05
CA LYS A 119 -9.14 34.62 10.83
C LYS A 119 -9.12 33.75 12.09
N PHE A 120 -8.57 32.53 12.00
CA PHE A 120 -8.39 31.66 13.17
C PHE A 120 -7.37 32.23 14.16
N GLN A 121 -6.23 32.73 13.68
CA GLN A 121 -5.18 33.29 14.53
C GLN A 121 -5.63 34.56 15.25
N GLN A 122 -6.45 35.38 14.59
CA GLN A 122 -7.03 36.59 15.18
C GLN A 122 -8.19 36.30 16.14
N GLY A 123 -8.58 35.03 16.29
CA GLY A 123 -9.70 34.62 17.14
C GLY A 123 -11.07 35.03 16.58
N ALA A 124 -11.13 35.51 15.34
CA ALA A 124 -12.38 35.90 14.69
C ALA A 124 -13.28 34.68 14.44
N TRP A 125 -12.68 33.54 14.12
CA TRP A 125 -13.35 32.25 13.96
C TRP A 125 -12.78 31.21 14.93
N ARG A 126 -13.65 30.40 15.51
CA ARG A 126 -13.27 29.18 16.24
C ARG A 126 -13.82 27.97 15.50
N LEU A 127 -13.16 26.83 15.64
CA LEU A 127 -13.55 25.63 14.92
C LEU A 127 -14.96 25.14 15.34
N CYS A 128 -15.35 25.39 16.59
CA CYS A 128 -16.68 25.09 17.13
C CYS A 128 -17.80 25.96 16.56
N ASP A 129 -17.49 27.05 15.85
CA ASP A 129 -18.50 27.93 15.25
C ASP A 129 -18.83 27.54 13.80
N ILE A 130 -18.11 26.56 13.23
CA ILE A 130 -18.25 26.14 11.83
C ILE A 130 -19.14 24.91 11.73
N ILE A 131 -20.28 25.06 11.06
CA ILE A 131 -21.14 23.94 10.64
C ILE A 131 -20.81 23.63 9.17
N THR A 132 -20.47 22.38 8.89
CA THR A 132 -20.17 21.89 7.53
C THR A 132 -21.02 20.66 7.22
N GLY A 133 -21.32 20.45 5.93
CA GLY A 133 -22.04 19.29 5.44
C GLY A 133 -21.61 18.98 4.01
N ASP A 134 -21.57 17.70 3.68
CA ASP A 134 -21.29 17.20 2.34
C ASP A 134 -22.21 16.00 2.05
N GLU A 135 -22.49 15.76 0.79
CA GLU A 135 -23.34 14.66 0.34
C GLU A 135 -22.46 13.48 -0.10
N SER A 136 -22.73 12.30 0.44
CA SER A 136 -22.01 11.07 0.07
C SER A 136 -23.01 10.00 -0.34
N TRP A 137 -22.73 9.35 -1.46
CA TRP A 137 -23.51 8.22 -1.94
C TRP A 137 -23.17 6.96 -1.14
N PHE A 138 -24.20 6.29 -0.62
CA PHE A 138 -24.06 4.99 0.02
C PHE A 138 -24.80 3.95 -0.82
N TYR A 139 -24.10 2.90 -1.22
CA TYR A 139 -24.72 1.78 -1.90
C TYR A 139 -25.38 0.85 -0.88
N HIS A 140 -26.64 0.48 -1.12
CA HIS A 140 -27.38 -0.48 -0.30
C HIS A 140 -26.72 -1.88 -0.30
N LYS A 141 -26.05 -2.24 -1.40
CA LYS A 141 -25.32 -3.51 -1.54
C LYS A 141 -23.85 -3.33 -1.24
N GLN A 142 -23.29 -4.17 -0.36
CA GLN A 142 -21.84 -4.24 -0.16
C GLN A 142 -21.17 -4.77 -1.44
N ILE A 143 -20.43 -3.91 -2.12
CA ILE A 143 -19.54 -4.33 -3.22
C ILE A 143 -18.27 -4.90 -2.56
N GLY A 144 -18.14 -6.23 -2.59
CA GLY A 144 -16.92 -6.90 -2.12
C GLY A 144 -15.67 -6.36 -2.84
N ARG A 145 -14.54 -6.29 -2.13
CA ARG A 145 -13.26 -5.94 -2.77
C ARG A 145 -12.91 -7.03 -3.78
N LYS A 146 -12.12 -6.71 -4.82
CA LYS A 146 -11.66 -7.71 -5.80
C LYS A 146 -10.99 -8.92 -5.12
N SER A 147 -10.25 -8.70 -4.03
CA SER A 147 -9.62 -9.75 -3.23
C SER A 147 -10.62 -10.61 -2.45
N SER A 148 -11.81 -10.09 -2.14
CA SER A 148 -12.88 -10.84 -1.47
C SER A 148 -13.54 -11.86 -2.39
N ASN A 149 -13.36 -11.74 -3.71
CA ASN A 149 -13.81 -12.70 -4.71
C ASN A 149 -12.72 -13.74 -5.07
N ALA A 150 -11.65 -13.83 -4.28
CA ALA A 150 -10.60 -14.82 -4.51
C ALA A 150 -11.12 -16.21 -4.14
N GLU A 151 -10.98 -17.16 -5.07
CA GLU A 151 -11.41 -18.53 -4.92
C GLU A 151 -10.24 -19.47 -5.24
N TRP A 152 -10.12 -20.57 -4.50
CA TRP A 152 -9.13 -21.61 -4.78
C TRP A 152 -9.60 -22.47 -5.95
N VAL A 153 -8.86 -22.43 -7.06
CA VAL A 153 -9.15 -23.21 -8.28
C VAL A 153 -8.07 -24.28 -8.49
N ARG A 154 -8.41 -25.41 -9.15
CA ARG A 154 -7.40 -26.44 -9.46
C ARG A 154 -6.48 -25.97 -10.58
N ARG A 155 -5.28 -26.56 -10.63
CA ARG A 155 -4.30 -26.26 -11.67
C ARG A 155 -4.84 -26.69 -13.05
N GLY A 156 -5.03 -25.73 -13.95
CA GLY A 156 -5.56 -25.94 -15.30
C GLY A 156 -7.02 -25.52 -15.49
N ASP A 157 -7.74 -25.23 -14.41
CA ASP A 157 -9.11 -24.71 -14.48
C ASP A 157 -9.12 -23.23 -14.90
N LEU A 158 -10.23 -22.81 -15.50
CA LEU A 158 -10.43 -21.41 -15.85
C LEU A 158 -10.62 -20.54 -14.60
N PRO A 159 -10.17 -19.27 -14.62
CA PRO A 159 -10.42 -18.34 -13.53
C PRO A 159 -11.92 -18.16 -13.24
N PRO A 160 -12.33 -18.01 -11.97
CA PRO A 160 -13.71 -17.78 -11.60
C PRO A 160 -14.22 -16.47 -12.21
N ILE A 161 -15.40 -16.53 -12.85
CA ILE A 161 -16.05 -15.37 -13.46
C ILE A 161 -17.05 -14.79 -12.47
N VAL A 162 -16.78 -13.58 -12.01
CA VAL A 162 -17.77 -12.79 -11.24
C VAL A 162 -18.52 -11.89 -12.20
N VAL A 163 -19.77 -12.22 -12.49
CA VAL A 163 -20.66 -11.36 -13.28
C VAL A 163 -21.03 -10.16 -12.42
N ARG A 164 -20.58 -8.96 -12.81
CA ARG A 164 -21.12 -7.72 -12.27
C ARG A 164 -22.55 -7.59 -12.79
N GLN A 165 -23.53 -7.68 -11.89
CA GLN A 165 -24.90 -7.30 -12.22
C GLN A 165 -24.87 -5.82 -12.60
N SER A 166 -25.22 -5.50 -13.86
CA SER A 166 -25.57 -4.13 -14.22
C SER A 166 -26.89 -3.80 -13.53
N ASN A 167 -27.04 -2.57 -13.03
CA ASN A 167 -28.25 -2.12 -12.35
C ASN A 167 -29.48 -1.98 -13.27
N ASN A 168 -29.46 -2.56 -14.49
CA ASN A 168 -30.41 -2.24 -15.56
C ASN A 168 -31.55 -3.26 -15.73
N ASN A 169 -31.70 -4.22 -14.81
CA ASN A 169 -32.87 -5.11 -14.84
C ASN A 169 -33.90 -4.62 -13.82
N GLU A 170 -34.60 -3.55 -14.17
CA GLU A 170 -35.89 -3.20 -13.58
C GLU A 170 -36.90 -4.28 -14.01
N THR A 171 -37.23 -5.21 -13.12
CA THR A 171 -38.57 -5.82 -13.15
C THR A 171 -39.57 -4.72 -12.80
N PRO A 172 -40.68 -4.54 -13.55
CA PRO A 172 -41.70 -3.55 -13.21
C PRO A 172 -42.43 -4.05 -11.96
N HIS A 173 -41.89 -3.71 -10.79
CA HIS A 173 -42.62 -3.84 -9.54
C HIS A 173 -43.65 -2.72 -9.50
N ILE A 174 -44.90 -3.16 -9.31
CA ILE A 174 -46.09 -2.36 -9.08
C ILE A 174 -45.75 -1.18 -8.16
N HIS A 175 -46.22 0.00 -8.54
CA HIS A 175 -45.98 1.29 -7.89
C HIS A 175 -46.61 1.30 -6.47
N GLU A 176 -45.97 0.63 -5.52
CA GLU A 176 -46.12 0.94 -4.10
C GLU A 176 -45.21 2.13 -3.77
N PRO A 177 -45.63 3.07 -2.92
CA PRO A 177 -44.84 4.25 -2.60
C PRO A 177 -43.46 3.82 -2.09
N ASN A 178 -42.43 4.24 -2.82
CA ASN A 178 -41.06 3.76 -2.70
C ASN A 178 -40.60 3.83 -1.23
N MET A 179 -40.35 2.66 -0.63
CA MET A 179 -39.86 2.51 0.74
C MET A 179 -38.55 3.29 0.97
N ASP A 180 -37.79 3.53 -0.11
CA ASP A 180 -36.59 4.37 -0.11
C ASP A 180 -36.90 5.83 0.17
N ASP A 181 -38.01 6.37 -0.33
CA ASP A 181 -38.37 7.77 -0.13
C ASP A 181 -38.81 8.02 1.31
N VAL A 182 -39.58 7.10 1.91
CA VAL A 182 -40.00 7.23 3.31
C VAL A 182 -38.80 7.11 4.25
N PHE A 183 -37.89 6.18 4.01
CA PHE A 183 -36.67 6.03 4.81
C PHE A 183 -35.73 7.23 4.66
N ILE A 184 -35.51 7.70 3.43
CA ILE A 184 -34.66 8.87 3.18
C ILE A 184 -35.28 10.13 3.81
N GLN A 185 -36.59 10.33 3.70
CA GLN A 185 -37.28 11.47 4.31
C GLN A 185 -37.27 11.37 5.84
N GLN A 186 -37.47 10.19 6.42
CA GLN A 186 -37.35 9.98 7.87
C GLN A 186 -35.92 10.18 8.36
N PHE A 187 -34.91 9.67 7.65
CA PHE A 187 -33.52 9.86 8.02
C PHE A 187 -33.11 11.33 7.91
N LYS A 188 -33.47 12.02 6.81
CA LYS A 188 -33.26 13.46 6.64
C LYS A 188 -33.96 14.26 7.74
N ALA A 189 -35.22 13.94 8.05
CA ALA A 189 -35.96 14.60 9.13
C ALA A 189 -35.33 14.35 10.50
N GLN A 190 -34.82 13.15 10.77
CA GLN A 190 -34.17 12.80 12.02
C GLN A 190 -32.82 13.52 12.18
N VAL A 191 -32.01 13.60 11.13
CA VAL A 191 -30.74 14.35 11.13
C VAL A 191 -31.01 15.85 11.34
N ILE A 192 -31.97 16.43 10.61
CA ILE A 192 -32.36 17.84 10.77
C ILE A 192 -32.87 18.12 12.19
N LYS A 193 -33.64 17.19 12.77
CA LYS A 193 -34.15 17.32 14.14
C LYS A 193 -33.04 17.28 15.18
N CYS A 194 -32.05 16.38 15.04
CA CYS A 194 -30.88 16.34 15.92
C CYS A 194 -30.09 17.65 15.86
N VAL A 195 -29.76 18.13 14.65
CA VAL A 195 -29.02 19.38 14.45
C VAL A 195 -29.79 20.59 15.00
N ARG A 196 -31.11 20.66 14.80
CA ARG A 196 -31.94 21.74 15.36
C ARG A 196 -32.08 21.68 16.88
N SER A 197 -32.05 20.49 17.48
CA SER A 197 -32.10 20.34 18.94
C SER A 197 -30.78 20.71 19.64
N GLU A 198 -29.65 20.58 18.94
CA GLU A 198 -28.33 20.99 19.45
C GLU A 198 -28.11 22.51 19.40
N LEU A 199 -28.84 23.23 18.55
CA LEU A 199 -28.80 24.69 18.46
C LEU A 199 -29.62 25.42 19.55
N VAL A 200 -30.37 24.70 20.40
CA VAL A 200 -31.32 25.29 21.37
C VAL A 200 -30.82 25.25 22.82
N THR A 201 -29.71 24.59 23.15
CA THR A 201 -29.16 24.60 24.52
C THR A 201 -27.78 25.28 24.57
N PRO A 202 -27.67 26.50 25.12
CA PRO A 202 -26.38 27.08 25.47
C PRO A 202 -25.92 26.42 26.77
N GLY A 203 -25.10 25.38 26.67
CA GLY A 203 -24.57 24.73 27.86
C GLY A 203 -23.96 23.38 27.55
N VAL A 204 -22.63 23.37 27.54
CA VAL A 204 -21.71 22.29 27.95
C VAL A 204 -22.34 20.88 28.11
N ILE A 205 -21.76 19.87 27.46
CA ILE A 205 -21.14 18.67 28.10
C ILE A 205 -21.14 17.42 27.19
N HIS A 206 -19.93 16.83 27.11
CA HIS A 206 -19.50 15.44 26.92
C HIS A 206 -20.08 14.55 25.80
N SER A 207 -19.11 13.94 25.11
CA SER A 207 -19.12 12.85 24.13
C SER A 207 -19.77 11.52 24.59
N GLU A 208 -20.63 11.52 25.60
CA GLU A 208 -21.12 10.27 26.23
C GLU A 208 -22.63 10.03 26.06
N LYS A 209 -23.36 10.90 25.35
CA LYS A 209 -24.83 10.82 25.24
C LYS A 209 -25.39 10.28 23.92
N LEU A 210 -24.58 9.69 23.04
CA LEU A 210 -25.06 8.90 21.90
C LEU A 210 -25.45 7.45 22.27
N ALA A 211 -25.24 7.02 23.52
CA ALA A 211 -25.50 5.63 23.96
C ALA A 211 -26.91 5.37 24.53
N LYS A 212 -27.81 6.36 24.58
CA LYS A 212 -29.14 6.19 25.19
C LYS A 212 -30.28 6.59 24.25
N ALA A 213 -30.37 5.90 23.13
CA ALA A 213 -31.63 5.73 22.39
C ALA A 213 -31.89 4.22 22.28
N ASN A 214 -33.04 3.78 22.81
CA ASN A 214 -33.40 2.39 23.07
C ASN A 214 -33.16 1.43 21.89
N MET A 215 -32.19 0.52 22.06
CA MET A 215 -32.05 -0.72 21.29
C MET A 215 -31.55 -1.83 22.24
N PRO A 216 -32.12 -3.05 22.20
CA PRO A 216 -31.71 -4.13 23.10
C PRO A 216 -30.22 -4.48 22.88
N PRO A 217 -29.43 -4.73 23.95
CA PRO A 217 -27.98 -4.95 23.86
C PRO A 217 -27.54 -6.07 22.92
N SER A 218 -28.41 -7.05 22.64
CA SER A 218 -28.14 -8.16 21.71
C SER A 218 -28.14 -7.75 20.23
N ALA A 219 -28.73 -6.60 19.86
CA ALA A 219 -28.77 -6.11 18.48
C ALA A 219 -27.54 -5.28 18.08
N MET A 220 -26.81 -4.71 19.06
CA MET A 220 -25.63 -3.85 18.83
C MET A 220 -24.36 -4.63 18.46
N ALA A 221 -24.24 -5.89 18.88
CA ALA A 221 -23.04 -6.70 18.67
C ALA A 221 -22.87 -7.19 17.21
N ASN A 222 -23.95 -7.23 16.43
CA ASN A 222 -23.97 -7.79 15.07
C ASN A 222 -24.21 -6.75 13.97
N LEU A 223 -24.26 -5.45 14.30
CA LEU A 223 -24.36 -4.38 13.31
C LEU A 223 -22.96 -4.01 12.78
N PRO A 224 -22.69 -4.16 11.46
CA PRO A 224 -21.39 -3.81 10.86
C PRO A 224 -20.98 -2.34 11.06
N ILE A 225 -21.98 -1.49 11.35
CA ILE A 225 -21.83 -0.04 11.54
C ILE A 225 -21.00 0.29 12.80
N ALA A 226 -21.15 -0.47 13.89
CA ALA A 226 -20.43 -0.22 15.14
C ALA A 226 -18.93 -0.59 15.06
N GLN A 227 -18.57 -1.55 14.20
CA GLN A 227 -17.17 -1.94 13.97
C GLN A 227 -16.43 -0.97 13.04
N SER A 228 -17.15 -0.29 12.13
CA SER A 228 -16.58 0.68 11.21
C SER A 228 -16.17 1.98 11.93
N MET A 229 -17.04 2.51 12.81
CA MET A 229 -16.76 3.75 13.55
C MET A 229 -15.60 3.64 14.54
N ARG A 230 -15.32 2.44 15.07
CA ARG A 230 -14.22 2.22 16.02
C ARG A 230 -12.83 2.24 15.36
N LYS A 231 -12.76 2.11 14.04
CA LYS A 231 -11.50 2.16 13.26
C LYS A 231 -11.17 3.53 12.66
N SER A 232 -12.10 4.49 12.66
CA SER A 232 -11.88 5.83 12.12
C SER A 232 -11.50 6.88 13.18
N MET A 233 -11.36 6.48 14.45
CA MET A 233 -10.96 7.34 15.57
C MET A 233 -9.58 6.97 16.17
N LEU A 234 -8.81 6.11 15.51
CA LEU A 234 -7.37 5.88 15.74
C LEU A 234 -6.63 6.15 14.44
#